data_AF-A0A8J5Q5K8-F1
#
_entry.id   AF-A0A8J5Q5K8-F1
#
_cell.length_a   1.000
_cell.length_b   1.000
_cell.length_c   1.000
_cell.angle_alpha   90.00
_cell.angle_beta   90.00
_cell.angle_gamma   90.00
#
_symmetry.space_group_name_H-M   'P 1'
#
loop_
_entity.id
_entity.type
_entity.pdbx_description
1 polymer ?
#
loop_
_entity_poly.entity_id
_entity_poly.type
_entity_poly.pdbx_seq_one_letter_code
_entity_poly.pdbx_strand_id
1 'polypeptide(L)'
;MASKNSHNSNILFEKGNQHAVENSIVLVYGLHYVTHQDVQRACDIATETYAKKILNWPNGRLEKPEIFKAESPDEELKDLDGCIKRFVCHLHDVFDASPPKDLPTYPHAFVVMDKNCLMADATATLVLAHKPDDKWTVQHCSVPIEVELDLAVESLRLGDVTETDMLDQFTN
;
A
#
# COMPACT_ATOMS: atom_id res chain seq x y z
N MET A 1 6.05 -5.42 -25.23
CA MET A 1 4.71 -4.97 -25.68
C MET A 1 4.15 -4.06 -24.60
N ALA A 2 4.28 -2.74 -24.77
CA ALA A 2 3.72 -1.75 -23.85
C ALA A 2 2.38 -1.23 -24.40
N SER A 3 1.55 -0.64 -23.53
CA SER A 3 0.52 0.34 -23.89
C SER A 3 -0.87 -0.16 -24.35
N LYS A 4 -1.56 -0.93 -23.51
CA LYS A 4 -3.01 -0.73 -23.33
C LYS A 4 -3.41 -0.58 -21.85
N ASN A 5 -2.72 -1.26 -20.94
CA ASN A 5 -2.96 -1.10 -19.50
C ASN A 5 -2.45 0.24 -18.96
N SER A 6 -1.42 0.86 -19.56
CA SER A 6 -0.76 2.06 -19.00
C SER A 6 -1.58 3.34 -19.15
N HIS A 7 -2.43 3.48 -20.17
CA HIS A 7 -3.21 4.71 -20.36
C HIS A 7 -4.41 4.77 -19.42
N ASN A 8 -5.04 3.61 -19.16
CA ASN A 8 -6.15 3.52 -18.23
C ASN A 8 -5.71 3.68 -16.77
N SER A 9 -4.55 3.12 -16.38
CA SER A 9 -4.02 3.30 -15.01
C SER A 9 -3.72 4.77 -14.69
N ASN A 10 -3.17 5.53 -15.65
CA ASN A 10 -2.85 6.95 -15.44
C ASN A 10 -4.09 7.79 -15.12
N ILE A 11 -5.22 7.51 -15.77
CA ILE A 11 -6.49 8.20 -15.50
C ILE A 11 -6.97 7.91 -14.07
N LEU A 12 -6.79 6.68 -13.58
CA LEU A 12 -7.18 6.30 -12.23
C LEU A 12 -6.32 6.99 -11.17
N PHE A 13 -5.01 7.06 -11.37
CA PHE A 13 -4.11 7.78 -10.46
C PHE A 13 -4.36 9.29 -10.46
N GLU A 14 -4.65 9.87 -11.63
CA GLU A 14 -5.02 11.28 -11.74
C GLU A 14 -6.34 11.59 -11.01
N LYS A 15 -7.33 10.69 -11.11
CA LYS A 15 -8.56 10.79 -10.30
C LYS A 15 -8.25 10.72 -8.81
N GLY A 16 -7.32 9.85 -8.40
CA GLY A 16 -6.88 9.71 -7.01
C GLY A 16 -6.42 11.03 -6.37
N ASN A 17 -5.76 11.91 -7.12
CA ASN A 17 -5.30 13.22 -6.63
C ASN A 17 -6.45 14.15 -6.19
N GLN A 18 -7.69 13.86 -6.58
CA GLN A 18 -8.86 14.70 -6.29
C GLN A 18 -9.55 14.32 -4.97
N HIS A 19 -9.08 13.26 -4.28
CA HIS A 19 -9.69 12.75 -3.07
C HIS A 19 -8.81 12.99 -1.84
N ALA A 20 -9.46 13.25 -0.69
CA ALA A 20 -8.78 13.26 0.60
C ALA A 20 -8.40 11.82 0.97
N VAL A 21 -7.11 11.60 1.23
CA VAL A 21 -6.54 10.26 1.44
C VAL A 21 -6.05 10.01 2.88
N GLU A 22 -6.24 11.01 3.75
CA GLU A 22 -5.82 11.01 5.16
C GLU A 22 -6.37 9.80 5.93
N ASN A 23 -7.56 9.30 5.57
CA ASN A 23 -8.20 8.14 6.22
C ASN A 23 -8.36 6.92 5.29
N SER A 24 -7.69 6.91 4.13
CA SER A 24 -7.75 5.80 3.18
C SER A 24 -6.83 4.63 3.57
N ILE A 25 -7.38 3.43 3.53
CA ILE A 25 -6.70 2.16 3.79
C ILE A 25 -5.72 1.81 2.67
N VAL A 26 -4.54 1.32 3.03
CA VAL A 26 -3.58 0.74 2.09
C VAL A 26 -3.85 -0.76 1.94
N LEU A 27 -4.05 -1.22 0.71
CA LEU A 27 -4.24 -2.64 0.43
C LEU A 27 -2.91 -3.39 0.51
N VAL A 28 -2.96 -4.60 1.06
CA VAL A 28 -1.78 -5.46 1.22
C VAL A 28 -2.05 -6.81 0.58
N TYR A 29 -1.19 -7.21 -0.36
CA TYR A 29 -1.28 -8.47 -1.08
C TYR A 29 -0.17 -9.44 -0.66
N GLY A 30 -0.52 -10.71 -0.46
CA GLY A 30 0.47 -11.78 -0.31
C GLY A 30 0.82 -12.40 -1.66
N LEU A 31 2.11 -12.60 -1.92
CA LEU A 31 2.59 -13.39 -3.05
C LEU A 31 2.56 -14.89 -2.73
N HIS A 32 2.65 -15.71 -3.76
CA HIS A 32 2.76 -17.17 -3.74
C HIS A 32 3.20 -17.78 -2.39
N TYR A 33 2.39 -18.70 -1.86
CA TYR A 33 2.56 -19.35 -0.56
C TYR A 33 2.43 -18.46 0.69
N VAL A 34 2.13 -17.17 0.56
CA VAL A 34 1.75 -16.31 1.69
C VAL A 34 0.23 -16.39 1.87
N THR A 35 -0.21 -16.78 3.06
CA THR A 35 -1.64 -16.83 3.36
C THR A 35 -2.16 -15.46 3.76
N HIS A 36 -3.49 -15.25 3.66
CA HIS A 36 -4.14 -14.05 4.20
C HIS A 36 -3.82 -13.82 5.68
N GLN A 37 -3.69 -14.89 6.47
CA GLN A 37 -3.34 -14.81 7.89
C GLN A 37 -1.90 -14.33 8.10
N ASP A 38 -0.96 -14.73 7.24
CA ASP A 38 0.42 -14.26 7.31
C ASP A 38 0.49 -12.76 6.99
N VAL A 39 -0.22 -12.31 5.95
CA VAL A 39 -0.33 -10.89 5.60
C VAL A 39 -0.95 -10.11 6.76
N GLN A 40 -2.10 -10.56 7.29
CA GLN A 40 -2.77 -9.89 8.40
C GLN A 40 -1.85 -9.78 9.62
N ARG A 41 -1.11 -10.84 9.94
CA ARG A 41 -0.17 -10.85 11.07
C ARG A 41 0.99 -9.88 10.85
N ALA A 42 1.52 -9.78 9.63
CA ALA A 42 2.58 -8.82 9.31
C ALA A 42 2.08 -7.37 9.39
N CYS A 43 0.88 -7.08 8.86
CA CYS A 43 0.21 -5.79 9.07
C CYS A 43 0.01 -5.52 10.56
N ASP A 44 -0.32 -6.55 11.34
CA ASP A 44 -0.54 -6.38 12.77
C ASP A 44 0.71 -5.97 13.52
N ILE A 45 1.85 -6.59 13.19
CA ILE A 45 3.18 -6.23 13.69
C ILE A 45 3.53 -4.79 13.33
N ALA A 46 3.32 -4.38 12.07
CA ALA A 46 3.60 -3.03 11.60
C ALA A 46 2.87 -1.98 12.46
N THR A 47 1.55 -2.08 12.51
CA THR A 47 0.74 -1.11 13.24
C THR A 47 0.96 -1.16 14.74
N GLU A 48 1.17 -2.33 15.34
CA GLU A 48 1.45 -2.40 16.78
C GLU A 48 2.79 -1.77 17.15
N THR A 49 3.83 -2.01 16.35
CA THR A 49 5.15 -1.44 16.62
C THR A 49 5.16 0.07 16.39
N TYR A 50 4.47 0.57 15.36
CA TYR A 50 4.25 1.99 15.15
C TYR A 50 3.46 2.65 16.29
N ALA A 51 2.30 2.09 16.66
CA ALA A 51 1.49 2.61 17.75
C ALA A 51 2.30 2.69 19.06
N LYS A 52 3.10 1.65 19.37
CA LYS A 52 3.94 1.63 20.57
C LYS A 52 5.11 2.63 20.51
N LYS A 53 5.87 2.63 19.40
CA LYS A 53 7.14 3.40 19.30
C LYS A 53 6.92 4.87 18.92
N ILE A 54 5.90 5.20 18.14
CA ILE A 54 5.65 6.55 17.60
C ILE A 54 4.49 7.23 18.34
N LEU A 55 3.35 6.57 18.47
CA LEU A 55 2.14 7.18 19.06
C LEU A 55 2.09 7.12 20.59
N ASN A 56 3.09 6.52 21.24
CA ASN A 56 3.10 6.23 22.69
C ASN A 56 1.81 5.56 23.16
N TRP A 57 1.27 4.65 22.35
CA TRP A 57 -0.04 4.04 22.57
C TRP A 57 -0.09 3.27 23.89
N PRO A 58 -1.02 3.61 24.80
CA PRO A 58 -1.07 3.02 26.13
C PRO A 58 -1.71 1.62 26.08
N ASN A 59 -0.91 0.61 25.71
CA ASN A 59 -1.18 -0.83 25.85
C ASN A 59 -2.64 -1.24 25.55
N GLY A 60 -3.16 -0.95 24.36
CA GLY A 60 -4.46 -1.51 23.94
C GLY A 60 -5.71 -0.76 24.39
N ARG A 61 -5.61 0.41 25.05
CA ARG A 61 -6.79 1.13 25.55
C ARG A 61 -7.58 1.90 24.49
N LEU A 62 -6.94 2.24 23.37
CA LEU A 62 -7.59 2.87 22.22
C LEU A 62 -7.68 1.85 21.09
N GLU A 63 -8.66 2.00 20.21
CA GLU A 63 -8.72 1.18 19.00
C GLU A 63 -7.45 1.36 18.18
N LYS A 64 -6.97 0.27 17.61
CA LYS A 64 -5.77 0.27 16.76
C LYS A 64 -6.11 0.96 15.44
N PRO A 65 -5.24 1.84 14.92
CA PRO A 65 -5.45 2.45 13.61
C PRO A 65 -5.66 1.40 12.51
N GLU A 66 -6.71 1.57 11.70
CA GLU A 66 -6.96 0.71 10.55
C GLU A 66 -6.26 1.31 9.32
N ILE A 67 -4.95 1.05 9.21
CA ILE A 67 -4.11 1.59 8.14
C ILE A 67 -4.01 0.59 6.97
N PHE A 68 -3.90 -0.69 7.29
CA PHE A 68 -3.73 -1.76 6.31
C PHE A 68 -4.96 -2.66 6.23
N LYS A 69 -5.27 -3.12 5.02
CA LYS A 69 -6.20 -4.22 4.80
C LYS A 69 -5.53 -5.33 4.01
N ALA A 70 -5.39 -6.48 4.65
CA ALA A 70 -4.96 -7.71 3.99
C ALA A 70 -6.03 -8.15 2.99
N GLU A 71 -5.68 -8.14 1.71
CA GLU A 71 -6.56 -8.61 0.64
C GLU A 71 -6.46 -10.14 0.53
N SER A 72 -7.61 -10.78 0.33
CA SER A 72 -7.72 -12.22 0.11
C SER A 72 -8.19 -12.45 -1.33
N PRO A 73 -7.27 -12.52 -2.30
CA PRO A 73 -7.66 -12.68 -3.69
C PRO A 73 -8.25 -14.09 -3.94
N ASP A 74 -9.23 -14.18 -4.84
CA ASP A 74 -9.84 -15.47 -5.25
C ASP A 74 -8.82 -16.38 -5.97
N GLU A 75 -7.82 -15.77 -6.61
CA GLU A 75 -6.72 -16.42 -7.30
C GLU A 75 -5.39 -16.04 -6.66
N GLU A 76 -4.47 -17.01 -6.60
CA GLU A 76 -3.13 -16.79 -6.07
C GLU A 76 -2.34 -15.79 -6.93
N LEU A 77 -1.76 -14.77 -6.28
CA LEU A 77 -0.89 -13.78 -6.91
C LEU A 77 0.56 -14.29 -6.93
N LYS A 78 1.10 -14.49 -8.13
CA LYS A 78 2.43 -15.10 -8.31
C LYS A 78 3.57 -14.09 -8.28
N ASP A 79 3.32 -12.87 -8.72
CA ASP A 79 4.32 -11.83 -8.92
C ASP A 79 3.73 -10.42 -8.73
N LEU A 80 4.63 -9.44 -8.72
CA LEU A 80 4.32 -8.03 -8.54
C LEU A 80 3.41 -7.48 -9.64
N ASP A 81 3.60 -7.91 -10.89
CA ASP A 81 2.77 -7.46 -12.03
C ASP A 81 1.31 -7.90 -11.85
N GLY A 82 1.10 -9.11 -11.32
CA GLY A 82 -0.21 -9.60 -10.90
C GLY A 82 -0.85 -8.71 -9.84
N CYS A 83 -0.10 -8.32 -8.81
CA CYS A 83 -0.57 -7.39 -7.78
C CYS A 83 -0.92 -6.01 -8.35
N ILE A 84 -0.05 -5.42 -9.19
CA ILE A 84 -0.30 -4.12 -9.84
C ILE A 84 -1.59 -4.18 -10.67
N LYS A 85 -1.76 -5.23 -11.48
CA LYS A 85 -2.97 -5.40 -12.29
C LYS A 85 -4.22 -5.51 -11.43
N ARG A 86 -4.16 -6.26 -10.33
CA ARG A 86 -5.28 -6.42 -9.39
C ARG A 86 -5.64 -5.10 -8.72
N PHE A 87 -4.63 -4.35 -8.27
CA PHE A 87 -4.82 -3.03 -7.66
C PHE A 87 -5.46 -2.03 -8.64
N VAL A 88 -4.97 -1.97 -9.88
CA VAL A 88 -5.56 -1.11 -10.92
C VAL A 88 -7.01 -1.48 -11.21
N CYS A 89 -7.35 -2.78 -11.25
CA CYS A 89 -8.73 -3.23 -11.38
C CYS A 89 -9.60 -2.80 -10.18
N HIS A 90 -9.09 -2.93 -8.96
CA HIS A 90 -9.78 -2.46 -7.75
C HIS A 90 -10.07 -0.96 -7.82
N LEU A 91 -9.08 -0.14 -8.19
CA LEU A 91 -9.28 1.29 -8.35
C LEU A 91 -10.33 1.61 -9.42
N HIS A 92 -10.29 0.91 -10.55
CA HIS A 92 -11.30 1.07 -11.59
C HIS A 92 -12.72 0.83 -11.05
N ASP A 93 -12.94 -0.26 -10.31
CA ASP A 93 -14.24 -0.59 -9.73
C ASP A 93 -14.68 0.43 -8.67
N VAL A 94 -13.73 0.95 -7.89
CA VAL A 94 -13.99 2.00 -6.89
C VAL A 94 -14.40 3.32 -7.55
N PHE A 95 -13.67 3.74 -8.60
CA PHE A 95 -13.94 5.00 -9.30
C PHE A 95 -15.18 4.95 -10.21
N ASP A 96 -15.57 3.78 -10.69
CA ASP A 96 -16.76 3.60 -11.54
C ASP A 96 -18.05 3.35 -10.73
N ALA A 97 -17.95 3.13 -9.42
CA ALA A 97 -19.12 2.96 -8.55
C ALA A 97 -19.95 4.27 -8.45
N SER A 98 -21.27 4.17 -8.67
CA SER A 98 -22.23 5.25 -8.48
C SER A 98 -23.19 4.94 -7.32
N PRO A 99 -23.39 5.83 -6.34
CA PRO A 99 -22.71 7.13 -6.16
C PRO A 99 -21.22 6.93 -5.80
N PRO A 100 -20.36 7.96 -6.00
CA PRO A 100 -18.95 7.86 -5.63
C PRO A 100 -18.87 7.53 -4.14
N LYS A 101 -18.29 6.37 -3.83
CA LYS A 101 -17.93 6.03 -2.45
C LYS A 101 -16.79 6.97 -2.05
N ASP A 102 -16.77 7.42 -0.80
CA ASP A 102 -15.54 7.92 -0.19
C ASP A 102 -14.43 6.94 -0.54
N LEU A 103 -13.30 7.38 -1.12
CA LEU A 103 -12.24 6.47 -1.53
C LEU A 103 -11.64 5.86 -0.25
N PRO A 104 -12.06 4.65 0.15
CA PRO A 104 -11.59 4.09 1.40
C PRO A 104 -10.21 3.49 1.19
N THR A 105 -9.68 3.50 -0.03
CA THR A 105 -8.43 2.89 -0.44
C THR A 105 -7.47 3.97 -0.93
N TYR A 106 -6.24 3.94 -0.45
CA TYR A 106 -5.21 4.87 -0.86
C TYR A 106 -4.86 4.60 -2.35
N PRO A 107 -5.06 5.55 -3.26
CA PRO A 107 -5.00 5.28 -4.70
C PRO A 107 -3.58 5.22 -5.27
N HIS A 108 -2.59 5.73 -4.54
CA HIS A 108 -1.22 5.88 -5.02
C HIS A 108 -0.23 4.90 -4.41
N ALA A 109 -0.66 4.08 -3.46
CA ALA A 109 0.20 3.06 -2.86
C ALA A 109 -0.54 1.80 -2.46
N PHE A 110 0.17 0.69 -2.54
CA PHE A 110 -0.22 -0.59 -1.96
C PHE A 110 1.04 -1.36 -1.54
N VAL A 111 0.85 -2.40 -0.72
CA VAL A 111 1.96 -3.19 -0.19
C VAL A 111 1.87 -4.62 -0.72
N VAL A 112 3.03 -5.22 -0.96
CA VAL A 112 3.17 -6.63 -1.36
C VAL A 112 4.11 -7.33 -0.38
N MET A 113 3.68 -8.49 0.10
CA MET A 113 4.42 -9.32 1.05
C MET A 113 4.78 -10.66 0.40
N ASP A 114 6.00 -11.12 0.65
CA ASP A 114 6.46 -12.44 0.23
C ASP A 114 6.52 -13.40 1.43
N LYS A 115 6.99 -14.63 1.18
CA LYS A 115 7.11 -15.68 2.19
C LYS A 115 7.99 -15.32 3.41
N ASN A 116 8.77 -14.23 3.34
CA ASN A 116 9.66 -13.79 4.41
C ASN A 116 9.01 -12.74 5.32
N CYS A 117 7.73 -12.37 5.10
CA CYS A 117 7.04 -11.31 5.82
C CYS A 117 6.89 -11.50 7.34
N LEU A 118 7.25 -12.67 7.89
CA LEU A 118 7.23 -12.97 9.33
C LEU A 118 8.62 -13.31 9.90
N MET A 119 9.69 -13.11 9.14
CA MET A 119 11.07 -13.26 9.63
C MET A 119 11.49 -12.06 10.50
N ALA A 120 12.59 -12.20 11.26
CA ALA A 120 13.03 -11.19 12.22
C ALA A 120 13.47 -9.85 11.58
N ASP A 121 13.86 -9.91 10.31
CA ASP A 121 14.28 -8.79 9.45
C ASP A 121 13.33 -8.64 8.25
N ALA A 122 12.06 -9.02 8.43
CA ALA A 122 11.09 -9.03 7.37
C ALA A 122 10.89 -7.65 6.74
N THR A 123 10.87 -7.62 5.41
CA THR A 123 10.55 -6.44 4.61
C THR A 123 9.30 -6.68 3.79
N ALA A 124 8.55 -5.62 3.52
CA ALA A 124 7.49 -5.60 2.55
C ALA A 124 7.88 -4.73 1.34
N THR A 125 7.35 -5.06 0.18
CA THR A 125 7.49 -4.23 -1.02
C THR A 125 6.40 -3.16 -1.00
N LEU A 126 6.78 -1.91 -0.79
CA LEU A 126 5.87 -0.76 -0.93
C LEU A 126 5.88 -0.33 -2.39
N VAL A 127 4.70 -0.37 -3.03
CA VAL A 127 4.52 0.01 -4.43
C VAL A 127 3.87 1.38 -4.49
N LEU A 128 4.47 2.29 -5.26
CA LEU A 128 4.11 3.70 -5.33
C LEU A 128 3.82 4.09 -6.78
N ALA A 129 2.65 4.65 -7.02
CA ALA A 129 2.31 5.35 -8.24
C ALA A 129 2.58 6.83 -8.04
N HIS A 130 3.46 7.40 -8.86
CA HIS A 130 3.83 8.82 -8.78
C HIS A 130 4.08 9.41 -10.16
N LYS A 131 4.22 10.74 -10.25
CA LYS A 131 4.22 11.47 -11.52
C LYS A 131 5.48 12.35 -11.66
N PRO A 132 6.68 11.76 -11.81
CA PRO A 132 7.88 12.54 -12.09
C PRO A 132 7.78 13.11 -13.51
N ASP A 133 8.17 14.37 -13.69
CA ASP A 133 8.15 15.07 -14.99
C ASP A 133 6.80 14.97 -15.73
N ASP A 134 5.69 15.10 -14.99
CA ASP A 134 4.30 15.03 -15.50
C ASP A 134 3.89 13.68 -16.12
N LYS A 135 4.66 12.61 -15.91
CA LYS A 135 4.35 11.28 -16.44
C LYS A 135 4.18 10.26 -15.32
N TRP A 136 2.97 9.71 -15.19
CA TRP A 136 2.70 8.65 -14.23
C TRP A 136 3.60 7.43 -14.46
N THR A 137 4.20 6.98 -13.38
CA THR A 137 5.04 5.78 -13.27
C THR A 137 4.66 5.01 -12.01
N VAL A 138 4.94 3.71 -12.02
CA VAL A 138 4.80 2.83 -10.85
C VAL A 138 6.18 2.29 -10.54
N GLN A 139 6.64 2.52 -9.32
CA GLN A 139 7.91 2.04 -8.79
C GLN A 139 7.67 1.39 -7.43
N HIS A 140 8.70 0.74 -6.90
CA HIS A 140 8.60 0.07 -5.61
C HIS A 140 9.92 0.13 -4.85
N CYS A 141 9.83 0.06 -3.53
CA CYS A 141 10.96 -0.03 -2.63
C CYS A 141 10.72 -1.09 -1.53
N SER A 142 11.77 -1.48 -0.82
CA SER A 142 11.68 -2.48 0.24
C SER A 142 11.70 -1.79 1.60
N VAL A 143 10.64 -1.96 2.39
CA VAL A 143 10.47 -1.30 3.68
C VAL A 143 10.40 -2.34 4.80
N PRO A 144 11.16 -2.22 5.89
CA PRO A 144 11.04 -3.10 7.05
C PRO A 144 9.60 -3.11 7.61
N ILE A 145 9.09 -4.29 7.96
CA ILE A 145 7.68 -4.46 8.35
C ILE A 145 7.35 -3.89 9.72
N GLU A 146 8.31 -3.64 10.61
CA GLU A 146 8.02 -3.10 11.94
C GLU A 146 7.48 -1.65 11.90
N VAL A 147 8.15 -0.72 12.56
CA VAL A 147 7.66 0.65 12.70
C VAL A 147 7.75 1.42 11.39
N GLU A 148 8.69 1.02 10.54
CA GLU A 148 9.06 1.68 9.31
C GLU A 148 7.94 1.62 8.28
N LEU A 149 7.24 0.50 8.13
CA LEU A 149 6.18 0.34 7.12
C LEU A 149 4.98 1.26 7.39
N ASP A 150 4.52 1.33 8.63
CA ASP A 150 3.38 2.17 9.00
C ASP A 150 3.76 3.65 8.98
N LEU A 151 4.96 3.98 9.50
CA LEU A 151 5.50 5.33 9.44
C LEU A 151 5.65 5.81 7.99
N ALA A 152 6.12 4.94 7.10
CA ALA A 152 6.25 5.21 5.68
C ALA A 152 4.91 5.59 5.04
N VAL A 153 3.88 4.77 5.27
CA VAL A 153 2.54 4.97 4.72
C VAL A 153 1.87 6.21 5.29
N GLU A 154 1.94 6.43 6.59
CA GLU A 154 1.35 7.61 7.23
C GLU A 154 2.04 8.90 6.77
N SER A 155 3.38 8.89 6.65
CA SER A 155 4.12 10.06 6.15
C SER A 155 3.71 10.44 4.72
N LEU A 156 3.48 9.44 3.85
CA LEU A 156 2.96 9.67 2.50
C LEU A 156 1.54 10.25 2.53
N ARG A 157 0.65 9.67 3.34
CA ARG A 157 -0.76 10.10 3.44
C ARG A 157 -0.93 11.51 3.98
N LEU A 158 -0.08 11.91 4.93
CA LEU A 158 -0.06 13.24 5.53
C LEU A 158 0.71 14.26 4.69
N GLY A 159 1.44 13.82 3.66
CA GLY A 159 2.26 14.67 2.81
C GLY A 159 3.55 15.15 3.48
N ASP A 160 4.01 14.48 4.53
CA ASP A 160 5.29 14.76 5.20
C ASP A 160 6.49 14.38 4.31
N VAL A 161 6.30 13.38 3.44
CA VAL A 161 7.26 12.90 2.44
C VAL A 161 6.56 12.68 1.11
N THR A 162 7.31 12.79 0.01
CA THR A 162 6.81 12.44 -1.33
C THR A 162 7.14 10.99 -1.68
N GLU A 163 6.47 10.44 -2.69
CA GLU A 163 6.82 9.10 -3.20
C GLU A 163 8.27 9.03 -3.71
N THR A 164 8.81 10.14 -4.23
CA THR A 164 10.21 10.21 -4.67
C THR A 164 11.17 10.11 -3.48
N ASP A 165 10.91 10.83 -2.39
CA ASP A 165 11.71 10.75 -1.17
C ASP A 165 11.74 9.31 -0.62
N MET A 166 10.60 8.62 -0.68
CA MET A 166 10.46 7.23 -0.22
C MET A 166 11.23 6.24 -1.07
N LEU A 167 11.23 6.43 -2.39
CA LEU A 167 12.04 5.62 -3.29
C LEU A 167 13.53 5.86 -3.02
N ASP A 168 13.97 7.12 -2.89
CA ASP A 168 15.37 7.45 -2.62
C ASP A 168 15.86 6.88 -1.27
N GLN A 169 15.00 6.84 -0.26
CA GLN A 169 15.32 6.30 1.05
C GLN A 169 15.50 4.76 1.04
N PHE A 170 14.66 4.04 0.29
CA PHE A 170 14.50 2.58 0.43
C PHE A 170 14.89 1.77 -0.83
N THR A 171 15.41 2.41 -1.88
CA THR A 171 15.85 1.74 -3.12
C THR A 171 17.38 1.50 -3.18
N ASN A 172 18.13 1.73 -2.09
CA ASN A 172 19.58 1.45 -2.02
C ASN A 172 19.93 -0.02 -1.75
#